data_AF-A0A9E5S6G1-F1
#
_entry.id   AF-A0A9E5S6G1-F1
#
_cell.length_a   1.000
_cell.length_b   1.000
_cell.length_c   1.000
_cell.angle_alpha   90.00
_cell.angle_beta   90.00
_cell.angle_gamma   90.00
#
_symmetry.space_group_name_H-M   'P 1'
#
loop_
_entity.id
_entity.type
_entity.pdbx_description
1 polymer ?
#
loop_
_entity_poly.entity_id
_entity_poly.type
_entity_poly.pdbx_seq_one_letter_code
_entity_poly.pdbx_strand_id
1 'polypeptide(L)'
;PDYVRCVAISTEAAIREMIAPGLLAVIAPVLVGFILGAEALGGMLAGSIVSGVCLAIMLANSGGAWDNAKKYIEEGNYGGKHSPAHAAAVEGDTVGDPCKDTAGPSLNILLKLMSIVSLVFIAPLF
;
A
#
# COMPACT_ATOMS: atom_id res chain seq x y z
N PRO A 1 26.29 8.17 -15.80
CA PRO A 1 25.16 8.41 -14.86
C PRO A 1 25.65 8.35 -13.41
N ASP A 2 25.12 9.20 -12.53
CA ASP A 2 25.43 9.17 -11.10
C ASP A 2 24.40 8.31 -10.34
N TYR A 3 24.74 7.04 -10.15
CA TYR A 3 23.87 6.08 -9.46
C TYR A 3 23.82 6.33 -7.95
N VAL A 4 24.89 6.87 -7.36
CA VAL A 4 24.98 7.09 -5.90
C VAL A 4 23.93 8.09 -5.47
N ARG A 5 23.74 9.16 -6.25
CA ARG A 5 22.71 10.15 -5.98
C ARG A 5 21.30 9.57 -6.05
N CYS A 6 20.98 8.73 -7.05
CA CYS A 6 19.66 8.09 -7.14
C CYS A 6 19.37 7.18 -5.94
N VAL A 7 20.37 6.42 -5.49
CA VAL A 7 20.24 5.56 -4.29
C VAL A 7 20.05 6.38 -3.02
N ALA A 8 20.77 7.50 -2.87
CA ALA A 8 20.63 8.37 -1.70
C ALA A 8 19.21 8.94 -1.60
N ILE A 9 18.65 9.43 -2.72
CA ILE A 9 17.30 10.01 -2.77
C ILE A 9 16.24 8.99 -2.36
N SER A 10 16.28 7.76 -2.92
CA SER A 10 15.29 6.75 -2.59
C SER A 10 15.41 6.26 -1.14
N THR A 11 16.63 6.15 -0.61
CA THR A 11 16.88 5.72 0.77
C THR A 11 16.36 6.73 1.79
N GLU A 12 16.67 8.02 1.60
CA GLU A 12 16.25 9.08 2.51
C GLU A 12 14.72 9.22 2.53
N ALA A 13 14.09 9.20 1.35
CA ALA A 13 12.64 9.27 1.22
C ALA A 13 11.96 8.05 1.88
N ALA A 14 12.46 6.84 1.62
CA ALA A 14 11.87 5.62 2.20
C ALA A 14 11.87 5.65 3.73
N ILE A 15 13.01 6.01 4.35
CA ILE A 15 13.12 6.04 5.82
C ILE A 15 12.17 7.10 6.41
N ARG A 16 12.07 8.27 5.79
CA ARG A 16 11.24 9.37 6.29
C ARG A 16 9.74 9.06 6.16
N GLU A 17 9.31 8.59 4.99
CA GLU A 17 7.89 8.41 4.69
C GLU A 17 7.29 7.16 5.33
N MET A 18 8.11 6.16 5.72
CA MET A 18 7.63 4.96 6.44
C MET A 18 7.18 5.25 7.88
N ILE A 19 7.61 6.36 8.49
CA ILE A 19 7.30 6.70 9.89
C ILE A 19 5.80 6.95 10.07
N ALA A 20 5.19 7.75 9.19
CA ALA A 20 3.78 8.14 9.30
C ALA A 20 2.80 6.94 9.28
N PRO A 21 2.84 6.02 8.29
CA PRO A 21 1.94 4.86 8.26
C PRO A 21 2.20 3.89 9.42
N GLY A 22 3.47 3.74 9.85
CA GLY A 22 3.81 2.92 11.02
C GLY A 22 3.22 3.47 12.31
N LEU A 23 3.31 4.77 12.54
CA LEU A 23 2.70 5.44 13.69
C LEU A 23 1.17 5.34 13.66
N LEU A 24 0.56 5.53 12.49
CA LEU A 24 -0.89 5.42 12.34
C LEU A 24 -1.42 4.05 12.79
N ALA A 25 -0.74 2.97 12.41
CA ALA A 25 -1.13 1.61 12.76
C ALA A 25 -1.09 1.31 14.27
N VAL A 26 -0.31 2.06 15.04
CA VAL A 26 -0.22 1.90 16.51
C VAL A 26 -1.13 2.90 17.23
N ILE A 27 -1.09 4.17 16.84
CA ILE A 27 -1.79 5.24 17.54
C ILE A 27 -3.31 5.13 17.36
N ALA A 28 -3.79 4.79 16.16
CA ALA A 28 -5.23 4.72 15.88
C ALA A 28 -5.99 3.73 16.80
N PRO A 29 -5.60 2.44 16.92
CA PRO A 29 -6.29 1.52 17.82
C PRO A 29 -6.15 1.91 19.28
N VAL A 30 -5.02 2.49 19.69
CA VAL A 30 -4.81 2.96 21.06
C VAL A 30 -5.78 4.10 21.39
N LEU A 31 -5.84 5.14 20.55
CA LEU A 31 -6.73 6.28 20.76
C LEU A 31 -8.21 5.87 20.76
N VAL A 32 -8.63 5.06 19.79
CA VAL A 32 -10.03 4.59 19.71
C VAL A 32 -10.37 3.72 20.92
N GLY A 33 -9.47 2.82 21.31
CA GLY A 33 -9.62 1.99 22.49
C GLY A 33 -9.83 2.80 23.76
N PHE A 34 -8.93 3.75 24.05
CA PHE A 34 -8.99 4.54 25.28
C PHE A 34 -10.13 5.55 25.33
N ILE A 35 -10.50 6.16 24.20
CA ILE A 35 -11.48 7.26 24.18
C ILE A 35 -12.91 6.73 23.99
N LEU A 36 -13.09 5.71 23.14
CA LEU A 36 -14.42 5.23 22.72
C LEU A 36 -14.75 3.82 23.21
N GLY A 37 -13.77 3.09 23.78
CA GLY A 37 -13.97 1.76 24.36
C GLY A 37 -13.87 0.60 23.38
N ALA A 38 -14.01 -0.61 23.92
CA ALA A 38 -13.78 -1.86 23.20
C ALA A 38 -14.76 -2.11 22.03
N GLU A 39 -16.03 -1.72 22.17
CA GLU A 39 -17.05 -1.91 21.12
C GLU A 39 -16.73 -1.06 19.88
N ALA A 40 -16.37 0.22 20.08
CA ALA A 40 -15.97 1.11 19.00
C ALA A 40 -14.68 0.65 18.33
N LEU A 41 -13.72 0.12 19.11
CA LEU A 41 -12.49 -0.48 18.58
C LEU A 41 -12.79 -1.69 17.71
N GLY A 42 -13.69 -2.57 18.14
CA GLY A 42 -14.16 -3.71 17.34
C GLY A 42 -14.79 -3.27 16.02
N GLY A 43 -15.61 -2.22 16.05
CA GLY A 43 -16.19 -1.60 14.84
C GLY A 43 -15.13 -1.04 13.89
N MET A 44 -14.13 -0.31 14.41
CA MET A 44 -13.02 0.22 13.63
C MET A 44 -12.22 -0.91 12.97
N LEU A 45 -11.87 -1.95 13.71
CA LEU A 45 -11.13 -3.11 13.19
C LEU A 45 -11.92 -3.82 12.09
N ALA A 46 -13.19 -4.15 12.33
CA ALA A 46 -14.04 -4.81 11.35
C ALA A 46 -14.19 -3.96 10.06
N GLY A 47 -14.47 -2.66 10.20
CA GLY A 47 -14.60 -1.74 9.08
C GLY A 47 -13.29 -1.58 8.30
N SER A 48 -12.16 -1.47 9.01
CA SER A 48 -10.84 -1.38 8.37
C SER A 48 -10.49 -2.64 7.58
N ILE A 49 -10.84 -3.83 8.08
CA ILE A 49 -10.58 -5.10 7.39
C ILE A 49 -11.39 -5.18 6.09
N VAL A 50 -12.70 -4.94 6.16
CA VAL A 50 -13.59 -5.08 4.99
C VAL A 50 -13.22 -4.06 3.90
N SER A 51 -12.95 -2.81 4.28
CA SER A 51 -12.54 -1.77 3.33
C SER A 51 -11.12 -1.97 2.80
N GLY A 52 -10.17 -2.28 3.70
CA GLY A 52 -8.76 -2.39 3.40
C GLY A 52 -8.42 -3.60 2.53
N VAL A 53 -9.08 -4.75 2.75
CA VAL A 53 -8.88 -5.95 1.90
C VAL A 53 -9.34 -5.69 0.46
N CYS A 54 -10.53 -5.09 0.28
CA CYS A 54 -11.02 -4.73 -1.04
C CYS A 54 -10.07 -3.78 -1.77
N LEU A 55 -9.57 -2.77 -1.07
CA LEU A 55 -8.62 -1.80 -1.63
C LEU A 55 -7.27 -2.45 -1.94
N ALA A 56 -6.73 -3.29 -1.06
CA ALA A 56 -5.46 -3.99 -1.25
C ALA A 56 -5.48 -4.86 -2.51
N ILE A 57 -6.57 -5.61 -2.71
CA ILE A 57 -6.75 -6.46 -3.91
C ILE A 57 -6.85 -5.61 -5.17
N MET A 58 -7.63 -4.52 -5.13
CA MET A 58 -7.78 -3.61 -6.26
C MET A 58 -6.42 -3.02 -6.68
N LEU A 59 -5.66 -2.48 -5.73
CA LEU A 59 -4.36 -1.85 -6.00
C LEU A 59 -3.34 -2.85 -6.56
N ALA A 60 -3.28 -4.04 -5.99
CA ALA A 60 -2.37 -5.09 -6.46
C ALA A 60 -2.73 -5.57 -7.86
N ASN A 61 -4.01 -5.84 -8.12
CA ASN A 61 -4.45 -6.37 -9.41
C ASN A 61 -4.41 -5.32 -10.53
N SER A 62 -4.84 -4.08 -10.25
CA SER A 62 -4.77 -3.00 -11.24
C SER A 62 -3.33 -2.67 -11.62
N GLY A 63 -2.42 -2.57 -10.65
CA GLY A 63 -1.00 -2.36 -10.93
C GLY A 63 -0.38 -3.51 -11.72
N GLY A 64 -0.68 -4.76 -11.34
CA GLY A 64 -0.20 -5.95 -12.06
C GLY A 64 -0.75 -6.05 -13.48
N ALA A 65 -1.99 -5.62 -13.70
CA ALA A 65 -2.59 -5.57 -15.02
C ALA A 65 -1.89 -4.53 -15.92
N TRP A 66 -1.55 -3.35 -15.39
CA TRP A 66 -0.82 -2.34 -16.15
C TRP A 66 0.60 -2.78 -16.52
N ASP A 67 1.36 -3.40 -15.60
CA ASP A 67 2.70 -3.94 -15.90
C ASP A 67 2.63 -5.05 -16.98
N ASN A 68 1.65 -5.95 -16.86
CA ASN A 68 1.46 -7.02 -17.84
C ASN A 68 1.00 -6.50 -19.20
N ALA A 69 0.15 -5.47 -19.24
CA ALA A 69 -0.25 -4.83 -20.49
C ALA A 69 0.95 -4.16 -21.19
N LYS A 70 1.82 -3.49 -20.42
CA LYS A 70 3.08 -2.93 -20.95
C LYS A 70 3.96 -4.04 -21.52
N LYS A 71 4.22 -5.13 -20.77
CA LYS A 71 5.03 -6.27 -21.26
C LYS A 71 4.44 -6.90 -22.53
N TYR A 72 3.12 -7.05 -22.59
CA TYR A 72 2.45 -7.58 -23.76
C TYR A 72 2.67 -6.72 -25.02
N ILE A 73 2.67 -5.40 -24.88
CA ILE A 73 3.00 -4.48 -25.97
C ILE A 73 4.50 -4.53 -26.30
N GLU A 74 5.37 -4.67 -25.31
CA GLU A 74 6.82 -4.81 -25.51
C GLU A 74 7.22 -6.07 -26.29
N GLU A 75 6.40 -7.12 -26.25
CA GLU A 75 6.55 -8.35 -27.06
C GLU A 75 6.23 -8.15 -28.56
N GLY A 76 5.77 -6.96 -28.96
CA GLY A 76 5.48 -6.60 -30.36
C GLY A 76 4.00 -6.47 -30.68
N ASN A 77 3.11 -6.75 -29.73
CA ASN A 77 1.68 -6.51 -29.90
C ASN A 77 1.39 -5.00 -29.92
N TYR A 78 0.40 -4.57 -30.69
CA TYR A 78 -0.02 -3.16 -30.79
C TYR A 78 1.09 -2.16 -31.14
N GLY A 79 2.07 -2.59 -31.95
CA GLY A 79 3.12 -1.71 -32.51
C GLY A 79 4.46 -1.78 -31.79
N GLY A 80 4.58 -2.54 -30.70
CA GLY A 80 5.87 -2.80 -30.07
C GLY A 80 6.44 -1.61 -29.29
N LYS A 81 7.70 -1.73 -28.88
CA LYS A 81 8.44 -0.67 -28.15
C LYS A 81 8.50 0.62 -28.97
N HIS A 82 8.44 1.76 -28.27
CA HIS A 82 8.44 3.11 -28.86
C HIS A 82 7.20 3.49 -29.67
N SER A 83 6.17 2.62 -29.70
CA SER A 83 4.87 2.98 -30.26
C SER A 83 4.10 3.92 -29.31
N PRO A 84 3.09 4.66 -29.81
CA PRO A 84 2.19 5.43 -28.95
C PRO A 84 1.48 4.56 -27.90
N ALA A 85 1.17 3.29 -28.24
CA ALA A 85 0.58 2.34 -27.32
C ALA A 85 1.55 1.95 -26.19
N HIS A 86 2.84 1.78 -26.50
CA HIS A 86 3.88 1.52 -25.50
C HIS A 86 4.05 2.70 -24.55
N ALA A 87 4.09 3.93 -25.07
CA ALA A 87 4.16 5.12 -24.23
C ALA A 87 2.97 5.21 -23.24
N ALA A 88 1.74 4.98 -23.72
CA ALA A 88 0.56 4.97 -22.86
C ALA A 88 0.59 3.85 -21.81
N ALA A 89 1.12 2.68 -22.16
CA ALA A 89 1.24 1.56 -21.22
C ALA A 89 2.32 1.79 -20.16
N VAL A 90 3.41 2.50 -20.51
CA VAL A 90 4.44 2.92 -19.54
C VAL A 90 3.84 3.89 -18.53
N GLU A 91 3.04 4.88 -18.96
CA GLU A 91 2.35 5.78 -18.03
C GLU A 91 1.43 5.00 -17.07
N GLY A 92 0.65 4.04 -17.59
CA GLY A 92 -0.19 3.17 -16.77
C GLY A 92 0.60 2.36 -15.73
N ASP A 93 1.75 1.80 -16.12
CA ASP A 93 2.62 1.06 -15.22
C ASP A 93 3.24 1.94 -14.13
N THR A 94 3.67 3.17 -14.47
CA THR A 94 4.20 4.11 -13.47
C THR A 94 3.17 4.55 -12.44
N VAL A 95 1.88 4.61 -12.80
CA VAL A 95 0.78 4.81 -11.85
C VAL A 95 0.54 3.54 -11.03
N GLY A 96 0.72 2.37 -11.64
CA GLY A 96 0.55 1.05 -11.03
C GLY A 96 1.62 0.69 -10.00
N ASP A 97 2.87 1.11 -10.19
CA ASP A 97 4.02 0.80 -9.33
C ASP A 97 3.79 1.13 -7.84
N PRO A 98 3.42 2.36 -7.44
CA PRO A 98 3.13 2.63 -6.03
C PRO A 98 1.92 1.85 -5.51
N CYS A 99 0.96 1.50 -6.39
CA CYS A 99 -0.22 0.73 -6.03
C CYS A 99 0.13 -0.73 -5.70
N LYS A 100 0.83 -1.44 -6.60
CA LYS A 100 1.13 -2.86 -6.45
C LYS A 100 2.33 -3.16 -5.55
N ASP A 101 3.32 -2.28 -5.50
CA ASP A 101 4.60 -2.57 -4.81
C ASP A 101 4.73 -1.87 -3.46
N THR A 102 3.91 -0.85 -3.19
CA THR A 102 3.95 -0.12 -1.91
C THR A 102 2.62 -0.21 -1.16
N ALA A 103 1.55 0.42 -1.67
CA ALA A 103 0.30 0.58 -0.92
C ALA A 103 -0.47 -0.74 -0.75
N GLY A 104 -0.70 -1.48 -1.83
CA GLY A 104 -1.49 -2.71 -1.83
C GLY A 104 -0.99 -3.76 -0.83
N PRO A 105 0.29 -4.18 -0.90
CA PRO A 105 0.86 -5.13 0.06
C PRO A 105 0.89 -4.59 1.50
N SER A 106 1.17 -3.30 1.68
CA SER A 106 1.29 -2.69 3.01
C SER A 106 -0.03 -2.60 3.77
N LEU A 107 -1.16 -2.47 3.06
CA LEU A 107 -2.48 -2.49 3.70
C LEU A 107 -2.73 -3.79 4.48
N ASN A 108 -2.28 -4.93 3.97
CA ASN A 108 -2.42 -6.22 4.66
C ASN A 108 -1.64 -6.25 5.99
N ILE A 109 -0.46 -5.65 6.01
CA ILE A 109 0.38 -5.55 7.21
C ILE A 109 -0.25 -4.59 8.21
N LEU A 110 -0.72 -3.44 7.74
CA LEU A 110 -1.38 -2.42 8.55
C LEU A 110 -2.59 -2.99 9.30
N LEU A 111 -3.46 -3.75 8.61
CA LEU A 111 -4.63 -4.39 9.22
C LEU A 111 -4.26 -5.40 10.32
N LYS A 112 -3.24 -6.22 10.06
CA LYS A 112 -2.75 -7.21 11.05
C LYS A 112 -2.11 -6.53 12.25
N LEU A 113 -1.31 -5.49 12.03
CA LEU A 113 -0.67 -4.73 13.10
C LEU A 113 -1.71 -4.05 13.99
N MET A 114 -2.70 -3.37 13.42
CA MET A 114 -3.77 -2.74 14.22
C MET A 114 -4.52 -3.77 15.06
N SER A 115 -4.77 -4.97 14.52
CA SER A 115 -5.45 -6.05 15.25
C SER A 115 -4.61 -6.57 16.42
N ILE A 116 -3.31 -6.79 16.21
CA ILE A 116 -2.40 -7.25 17.27
C ILE A 116 -2.21 -6.17 18.35
N VAL A 117 -2.04 -4.91 17.96
CA VAL A 117 -1.91 -3.79 18.90
C VAL A 117 -3.17 -3.68 19.77
N SER A 118 -4.35 -3.77 19.15
CA SER A 118 -5.64 -3.78 19.88
C SER A 118 -5.71 -4.93 20.88
N LEU A 119 -5.34 -6.13 20.46
CA LEU A 119 -5.36 -7.31 21.32
C LEU A 119 -4.38 -7.22 22.49
N VAL A 120 -3.16 -6.74 22.25
CA VAL A 120 -2.09 -6.74 23.26
C VAL A 120 -2.24 -5.60 24.26
N PHE A 121 -2.56 -4.40 23.77
CA PHE A 121 -2.51 -3.18 24.60
C PHE A 121 -3.86 -2.76 25.14
N ILE A 122 -4.95 -3.10 24.44
CA ILE A 122 -6.28 -2.57 24.78
C ILE A 122 -7.16 -3.64 25.40
N ALA A 123 -7.16 -4.87 24.89
CA ALA A 123 -8.00 -5.93 25.45
C ALA A 123 -7.78 -6.22 26.95
N PRO A 124 -6.54 -6.18 27.51
CA PRO A 124 -6.34 -6.40 28.95
C PRO A 124 -6.80 -5.24 29.85
N LEU A 125 -7.10 -4.08 29.28
CA LEU A 125 -7.56 -2.89 29.99
C LEU A 125 -9.10 -2.83 30.10
N PHE A 126 -9.80 -3.77 29.48
CA PHE A 126 -11.25 -3.87 29.44
C PHE A 126 -11.76 -5.21 29.97
#